data_AF-A0A0R3TEH2-F1
#
_entry.id   AF-A0A0R3TEH2-F1
#
_cell.length_a   1.000
_cell.length_b   1.000
_cell.length_c   1.000
_cell.angle_alpha   90.00
_cell.angle_beta   90.00
_cell.angle_gamma   90.00
#
_symmetry.space_group_name_H-M   'P 1'
#
loop_
_entity.id
_entity.type
_entity.pdbx_description
1 polymer ?
#
loop_
_entity_poly.entity_id
_entity_poly.type
_entity_poly.pdbx_seq_one_letter_code
_entity_poly.pdbx_strand_id
1 'polypeptide(L)'
;MIFILLYLGNPVPSLFISSSRSQAQECIVEKAISDNRSPTITAKLAKNLAESYERCSAMINALDESVPPKCRKDWSRVASIKKSYYCSLVNYFMALDNANEMKFGITVAHFKLAQTEIEEAWRVAKTFTDSIEPQLGQGMIATIQCARELIVNGYIFLILFVLDH
;
A
#
# COMPACT_ATOMS: atom_id res chain seq x y z
N MET A 1 -20.67 26.12 -21.48
CA MET A 1 -19.25 25.82 -21.72
C MET A 1 -18.31 26.41 -20.65
N ILE A 2 -18.62 27.56 -20.04
CA ILE A 2 -17.80 28.19 -18.98
C ILE A 2 -17.88 27.47 -17.61
N PHE A 3 -19.01 26.82 -17.26
CA PHE A 3 -19.15 26.10 -15.98
C PHE A 3 -18.38 24.77 -15.89
N ILE A 4 -18.04 24.12 -17.02
CA ILE A 4 -17.24 22.89 -17.04
C ILE A 4 -15.75 23.20 -16.84
N LEU A 5 -15.29 24.36 -17.32
CA LEU A 5 -13.89 24.79 -17.17
C LEU A 5 -13.55 25.21 -15.72
N LEU A 6 -14.52 25.70 -14.95
CA LEU A 6 -14.33 25.95 -13.51
C LEU A 6 -14.20 24.65 -12.70
N TYR A 7 -14.89 23.57 -13.10
CA TYR A 7 -14.73 22.26 -12.43
C TYR A 7 -13.43 21.55 -12.80
N LEU A 8 -12.90 21.78 -14.01
CA LEU A 8 -11.63 21.22 -14.47
C LEU A 8 -10.39 21.88 -13.85
N GLY A 9 -10.53 23.10 -13.30
CA GLY A 9 -9.44 23.82 -12.62
C GLY A 9 -9.32 23.53 -11.13
N ASN A 10 -10.31 22.86 -10.52
CA ASN A 10 -10.26 22.53 -9.10
C ASN A 10 -9.62 21.13 -8.92
N PRO A 11 -8.47 21.01 -8.23
CA PRO A 11 -7.79 19.73 -8.05
C PRO A 11 -8.52 18.80 -7.06
N VAL A 12 -9.45 19.34 -6.27
CA VAL A 12 -10.19 18.63 -5.21
C VAL A 12 -11.13 17.52 -5.75
N PRO A 13 -12.06 17.75 -6.70
CA PRO A 13 -12.93 16.69 -7.22
C PRO A 13 -12.16 15.57 -7.92
N SER A 14 -11.10 15.94 -8.65
CA SER A 14 -10.21 15.00 -9.33
C SER A 14 -9.50 14.05 -8.36
N LEU A 15 -9.10 14.56 -7.19
CA LEU A 15 -8.53 13.76 -6.11
C LEU A 15 -9.56 12.79 -5.50
N PHE A 16 -10.80 13.22 -5.30
CA PHE A 16 -11.85 12.32 -4.76
C PHE A 16 -12.16 11.15 -5.69
N ILE A 17 -12.23 11.41 -7.00
CA ILE A 17 -12.46 10.36 -8.00
C ILE A 17 -11.30 9.37 -8.05
N SER A 18 -10.04 9.86 -8.07
CA SER A 18 -8.86 9.00 -8.11
C SER A 18 -8.70 8.18 -6.82
N SER A 19 -9.03 8.77 -5.67
CA SER A 19 -9.01 8.08 -4.37
C SER A 19 -10.08 6.99 -4.31
N SER A 20 -11.32 7.28 -4.74
CA SER A 20 -12.42 6.31 -4.76
C SER A 20 -12.14 5.14 -5.71
N ARG A 21 -11.52 5.41 -6.86
CA ARG A 21 -11.08 4.36 -7.78
C ARG A 21 -10.00 3.48 -7.16
N SER A 22 -9.03 4.08 -6.47
CA SER A 22 -7.98 3.34 -5.77
C SER A 22 -8.59 2.44 -4.69
N GLN A 23 -9.53 2.96 -3.89
CA GLN A 23 -10.27 2.18 -2.88
C GLN A 23 -11.04 1.00 -3.48
N ALA A 24 -11.72 1.18 -4.61
CA ALA A 24 -12.38 0.07 -5.30
C ALA A 24 -11.38 -1.01 -5.78
N GLN A 25 -10.19 -0.59 -6.21
CA GLN A 25 -9.11 -1.51 -6.58
C GLN A 25 -8.54 -2.28 -5.38
N GLU A 26 -8.59 -1.73 -4.16
CA GLU A 26 -8.22 -2.47 -2.94
C GLU A 26 -9.09 -3.71 -2.79
N CYS A 27 -10.40 -3.56 -2.91
CA CYS A 27 -11.34 -4.68 -2.83
C CYS A 27 -11.05 -5.76 -3.89
N ILE A 28 -10.61 -5.35 -5.09
CA ILE A 28 -10.22 -6.29 -6.15
C ILE A 28 -8.95 -7.05 -5.77
N VAL A 29 -7.95 -6.36 -5.21
CA VAL A 29 -6.71 -6.98 -4.72
C VAL A 29 -6.99 -7.95 -3.58
N GLU A 30 -7.75 -7.53 -2.57
CA GLU A 30 -8.17 -8.37 -1.44
C GLU A 30 -8.93 -9.61 -1.90
N LYS A 31 -9.82 -9.44 -2.88
CA LYS A 31 -10.54 -10.56 -3.49
C LYS A 31 -9.60 -11.49 -4.24
N ALA A 32 -8.63 -10.97 -5.00
CA ALA A 32 -7.63 -11.78 -5.71
C ALA A 32 -6.74 -12.58 -4.75
N ILE A 33 -6.37 -12.00 -3.61
CA ILE A 33 -5.65 -12.69 -2.52
C ILE A 33 -6.52 -13.81 -1.94
N SER A 34 -7.77 -13.50 -1.60
CA SER A 34 -8.72 -14.47 -1.01
C SER A 34 -9.05 -15.63 -1.96
N ASP A 35 -9.08 -15.36 -3.26
CA ASP A 35 -9.32 -16.36 -4.31
C ASP A 35 -8.05 -17.17 -4.68
N ASN A 36 -6.92 -16.98 -3.97
CA ASN A 36 -5.62 -17.61 -4.26
C ASN A 36 -5.23 -17.53 -5.74
N ARG A 37 -5.42 -16.36 -6.36
CA ARG A 37 -5.00 -16.11 -7.74
C ARG A 37 -3.47 -16.16 -7.86
N SER A 38 -2.99 -16.43 -9.07
CA SER A 38 -1.55 -16.50 -9.38
C SER A 38 -0.78 -15.33 -8.73
N PRO A 39 0.34 -15.60 -8.02
CA PRO A 39 1.15 -14.57 -7.37
C PRO A 39 1.54 -13.43 -8.32
N THR A 40 1.87 -13.75 -9.57
CA THR A 40 2.21 -12.76 -10.61
C THR A 40 1.06 -11.80 -10.91
N ILE A 41 -0.19 -12.29 -10.95
CA ILE A 41 -1.37 -11.46 -11.21
C ILE A 41 -1.63 -10.55 -10.01
N THR A 42 -1.60 -11.12 -8.80
CA THR A 42 -1.82 -10.37 -7.56
C THR A 42 -0.75 -9.30 -7.35
N ALA A 43 0.52 -9.60 -7.65
CA ALA A 43 1.62 -8.63 -7.64
C ALA A 43 1.37 -7.47 -8.62
N LYS A 44 0.91 -7.75 -9.85
CA LYS A 44 0.59 -6.71 -10.83
C LYS A 44 -0.56 -5.81 -10.37
N LEU A 45 -1.61 -6.39 -9.81
CA LEU A 45 -2.74 -5.62 -9.27
C LEU A 45 -2.29 -4.73 -8.10
N ALA A 46 -1.53 -5.27 -7.15
CA ALA A 46 -0.96 -4.52 -6.03
C ALA A 46 -0.03 -3.40 -6.50
N LYS A 47 0.79 -3.65 -7.54
CA LYS A 47 1.68 -2.62 -8.12
C LYS A 47 0.89 -1.47 -8.71
N ASN A 48 -0.12 -1.76 -9.54
CA ASN A 48 -0.97 -0.73 -10.14
C ASN A 48 -1.68 0.12 -9.08
N LEU A 49 -2.07 -0.51 -7.97
CA LEU A 49 -2.70 0.15 -6.83
C LEU A 49 -1.71 1.05 -6.07
N ALA A 50 -0.48 0.58 -5.82
CA ALA A 50 0.58 1.40 -5.21
C ALA A 50 0.90 2.64 -6.06
N GLU A 51 1.00 2.49 -7.38
CA GLU A 51 1.18 3.61 -8.31
C GLU A 51 -0.02 4.56 -8.32
N SER A 52 -1.24 4.04 -8.12
CA SER A 52 -2.44 4.87 -8.00
C SER A 52 -2.40 5.73 -6.75
N TYR A 53 -1.95 5.18 -5.61
CA TYR A 53 -1.74 5.95 -4.39
C TYR A 53 -0.62 6.97 -4.51
N GLU A 54 0.44 6.67 -5.26
CA GLU A 54 1.49 7.65 -5.58
C GLU A 54 0.92 8.84 -6.36
N ARG A 55 0.10 8.57 -7.38
CA ARG A 55 -0.60 9.63 -8.13
C ARG A 55 -1.53 10.45 -7.23
N CYS A 56 -2.27 9.80 -6.34
CA CYS A 56 -3.13 10.50 -5.37
C CYS A 56 -2.31 11.41 -4.44
N SER A 57 -1.16 10.95 -3.97
CA SER A 57 -0.24 11.75 -3.15
C SER A 57 0.28 12.98 -3.90
N ALA A 58 0.66 12.83 -5.17
CA ALA A 58 1.05 13.95 -6.03
C ALA A 58 -0.10 14.96 -6.22
N MET A 59 -1.34 14.49 -6.40
CA MET A 59 -2.53 15.34 -6.50
C MET A 59 -2.81 16.09 -5.19
N ILE A 60 -2.60 15.46 -4.03
CA ILE A 60 -2.73 16.10 -2.71
C ILE A 60 -1.75 17.25 -2.56
N ASN A 61 -0.51 17.07 -3.02
CA ASN A 61 0.52 18.11 -2.97
C ASN A 61 0.23 19.28 -3.92
N ALA A 62 -0.54 19.05 -4.99
CA ALA A 62 -0.98 20.06 -5.95
C ALA A 62 -2.30 20.76 -5.56
N LEU A 63 -2.91 20.40 -4.42
CA LEU A 63 -4.10 21.08 -3.91
C LEU A 63 -3.76 22.51 -3.49
N ASP A 64 -4.67 23.43 -3.79
CA ASP A 64 -4.57 24.84 -3.44
C ASP A 64 -4.79 25.10 -1.93
N GLU A 65 -4.67 26.37 -1.52
CA GLU A 65 -4.87 26.82 -0.15
C GLU A 65 -6.32 26.68 0.35
N SER A 66 -7.28 26.32 -0.53
CA SER A 66 -8.68 26.10 -0.13
C SER A 66 -8.83 24.92 0.84
N VAL A 67 -7.88 23.98 0.81
CA VAL A 67 -7.83 22.83 1.71
C VAL A 67 -6.96 23.17 2.94
N PRO A 68 -7.41 22.88 4.17
CA PRO A 68 -6.59 23.08 5.35
C PRO A 68 -5.26 22.29 5.27
N PRO A 69 -4.10 22.89 5.64
CA PRO A 69 -2.80 22.22 5.59
C PRO A 69 -2.74 20.92 6.40
N LYS A 70 -3.49 20.86 7.51
CA LYS A 70 -3.64 19.66 8.32
C LYS A 70 -4.27 18.51 7.53
N CYS A 71 -5.38 18.77 6.83
CA CYS A 71 -6.07 17.77 6.01
C CYS A 71 -5.17 17.26 4.87
N ARG A 72 -4.45 18.14 4.17
CA ARG A 72 -3.48 17.72 3.12
C ARG A 72 -2.39 16.80 3.69
N LYS A 73 -1.84 17.16 4.86
CA LYS A 73 -0.80 16.36 5.54
C LYS A 73 -1.31 14.99 5.95
N ASP A 74 -2.53 14.93 6.48
CA ASP A 74 -3.16 13.68 6.94
C ASP A 74 -3.49 12.77 5.75
N TRP A 75 -4.06 13.31 4.67
CA TRP A 75 -4.34 12.54 3.46
C TRP A 75 -3.07 12.03 2.78
N SER A 76 -2.01 12.85 2.73
CA SER A 76 -0.71 12.45 2.18
C SER A 76 -0.09 11.31 3.01
N ARG A 77 -0.19 11.36 4.34
CA ARG A 77 0.26 10.27 5.23
C ARG A 77 -0.52 8.98 4.97
N VAL A 78 -1.84 9.03 4.88
CA VAL A 78 -2.66 7.85 4.57
C VAL A 78 -2.28 7.26 3.21
N ALA A 79 -2.14 8.10 2.17
CA ALA A 79 -1.71 7.64 0.85
C ALA A 79 -0.31 7.00 0.88
N SER A 80 0.62 7.58 1.64
CA SER A 80 1.98 7.05 1.81
C SER A 80 2.00 5.71 2.54
N ILE A 81 1.22 5.56 3.61
CA ILE A 81 1.08 4.29 4.34
C ILE A 81 0.55 3.20 3.40
N LYS A 82 -0.54 3.49 2.68
CA LYS A 82 -1.16 2.55 1.74
C LYS A 82 -0.22 2.18 0.59
N LYS A 83 0.52 3.15 0.03
CA LYS A 83 1.55 2.90 -0.98
C LYS A 83 2.58 1.90 -0.46
N SER A 84 3.21 2.18 0.68
CA SER A 84 4.26 1.31 1.26
C SER A 84 3.71 -0.09 1.58
N TYR A 85 2.48 -0.19 2.05
CA TYR A 85 1.78 -1.45 2.25
C TYR A 85 1.65 -2.25 0.94
N TYR A 86 1.10 -1.66 -0.13
CA TYR A 86 0.94 -2.38 -1.40
C TYR A 86 2.27 -2.68 -2.09
N CYS A 87 3.29 -1.82 -1.95
CA CYS A 87 4.66 -2.13 -2.38
C CYS A 87 5.19 -3.39 -1.69
N SER A 88 4.98 -3.52 -0.37
CA SER A 88 5.41 -4.71 0.37
C SER A 88 4.70 -5.98 -0.13
N LEU A 89 3.42 -5.88 -0.49
CA LEU A 89 2.67 -6.99 -1.10
C LEU A 89 3.20 -7.36 -2.48
N VAL A 90 3.60 -6.38 -3.31
CA VAL A 90 4.23 -6.67 -4.62
C VAL A 90 5.48 -7.51 -4.41
N ASN A 91 6.38 -7.07 -3.54
CA ASN A 91 7.61 -7.78 -3.25
C ASN A 91 7.35 -9.17 -2.65
N TYR A 92 6.35 -9.29 -1.77
CA TYR A 92 5.92 -10.57 -1.20
C TYR A 92 5.44 -11.57 -2.27
N PHE A 93 4.53 -11.16 -3.16
CA PHE A 93 4.02 -12.04 -4.20
C PHE A 93 5.07 -12.35 -5.28
N MET A 94 5.97 -11.41 -5.58
CA MET A 94 7.13 -11.69 -6.44
C MET A 94 8.09 -12.69 -5.79
N ALA A 95 8.29 -12.62 -4.48
CA ALA A 95 9.09 -13.60 -3.75
C ALA A 95 8.45 -15.00 -3.83
N LEU A 96 7.13 -15.11 -3.65
CA LEU A 96 6.41 -16.39 -3.79
C LEU A 96 6.54 -16.98 -5.20
N ASP A 97 6.42 -16.15 -6.24
CA ASP A 97 6.57 -16.58 -7.63
C ASP A 97 7.98 -17.14 -7.89
N ASN A 98 9.01 -16.40 -7.45
CA ASN A 98 10.40 -16.84 -7.56
C ASN A 98 10.72 -18.08 -6.71
N ALA A 99 10.06 -18.25 -5.57
CA ALA A 99 10.22 -19.44 -4.72
C ALA A 99 9.68 -20.70 -5.40
N ASN A 100 8.55 -20.58 -6.11
CA ASN A 100 7.99 -21.68 -6.91
C ASN A 100 8.93 -22.10 -8.05
N GLU A 101 9.73 -21.17 -8.57
CA GLU A 101 10.77 -21.44 -9.56
C GLU A 101 12.13 -21.86 -8.96
N MET A 102 12.18 -22.11 -7.64
CA MET A 102 13.40 -22.48 -6.89
C MET A 102 14.53 -21.43 -6.97
N LYS A 103 14.20 -20.16 -7.22
CA LYS A 103 15.16 -19.04 -7.26
C LYS A 103 15.31 -18.41 -5.88
N PHE A 104 15.91 -19.14 -4.94
CA PHE A 104 15.95 -18.73 -3.52
C PHE A 104 16.74 -17.43 -3.27
N GLY A 105 17.81 -17.16 -4.03
CA GLY A 105 18.61 -15.94 -3.86
C GLY A 105 17.82 -14.64 -4.09
N ILE A 106 17.06 -14.57 -5.18
CA ILE A 106 16.21 -13.40 -5.49
C ILE A 106 14.96 -13.36 -4.58
N THR A 107 14.46 -14.53 -4.19
CA THR A 107 13.34 -14.66 -3.25
C THR A 107 13.66 -14.00 -1.90
N VAL A 108 14.84 -14.29 -1.34
CA VAL A 108 15.30 -13.68 -0.08
C VAL A 108 15.45 -12.16 -0.22
N ALA A 109 15.96 -11.68 -1.37
CA ALA A 109 16.09 -10.24 -1.62
C ALA A 109 14.72 -9.54 -1.64
N HIS A 110 13.73 -10.13 -2.32
CA HIS A 110 12.37 -9.59 -2.34
C HIS A 110 11.71 -9.62 -0.96
N PHE A 111 11.88 -10.69 -0.17
CA PHE A 111 11.34 -10.71 1.18
C PHE A 111 11.96 -9.65 2.10
N LYS A 112 13.28 -9.42 2.01
CA LYS A 112 13.94 -8.32 2.75
C LYS A 112 13.39 -6.95 2.36
N LEU A 113 13.15 -6.72 1.08
CA LEU A 113 12.53 -5.49 0.59
C LEU A 113 11.10 -5.34 1.12
N ALA A 114 10.28 -6.39 1.02
CA ALA A 114 8.93 -6.40 1.56
C ALA A 114 8.91 -6.09 3.07
N GLN A 115 9.84 -6.66 3.83
CA GLN A 115 9.99 -6.40 5.26
C GLN A 115 10.32 -4.93 5.55
N THR A 116 11.23 -4.34 4.77
CA THR A 116 11.64 -2.94 4.95
C THR A 116 10.46 -1.99 4.67
N GLU A 117 9.72 -2.25 3.60
CA GLU A 117 8.57 -1.44 3.19
C GLU A 117 7.40 -1.51 4.20
N ILE A 118 7.12 -2.69 4.75
CA ILE A 118 6.05 -2.84 5.75
C ILE A 118 6.44 -2.25 7.10
N GLU A 119 7.72 -2.31 7.50
CA GLU A 119 8.22 -1.65 8.71
C GLU A 119 8.13 -0.13 8.60
N GLU A 120 8.41 0.43 7.43
CA GLU A 120 8.22 1.86 7.19
C GLU A 120 6.74 2.25 7.22
N ALA A 121 5.87 1.47 6.57
CA ALA A 121 4.42 1.67 6.62
C ALA A 121 3.92 1.67 8.08
N TRP A 122 4.40 0.73 8.89
CA TRP A 122 4.08 0.62 10.31
C TRP A 122 4.53 1.85 11.11
N ARG A 123 5.77 2.31 10.91
CA ARG A 123 6.33 3.48 11.60
C ARG A 123 5.49 4.73 11.35
N VAL A 124 5.12 4.96 10.09
CA VAL A 124 4.29 6.11 9.69
C VAL A 124 2.86 5.97 10.23
N ALA A 125 2.27 4.76 10.16
CA ALA A 125 0.91 4.49 10.65
C ALA A 125 0.78 4.68 12.17
N LYS A 126 1.78 4.25 12.95
CA LYS A 126 1.81 4.45 14.40
C LYS A 126 1.84 5.93 14.76
N THR A 127 2.79 6.67 14.17
CA THR A 127 2.93 8.12 14.36
C THR A 127 1.65 8.88 13.96
N PHE A 128 0.97 8.43 12.91
CA PHE A 128 -0.29 9.02 12.45
C PHE A 128 -1.45 8.75 13.41
N THR A 129 -1.55 7.53 13.94
CA THR A 129 -2.64 7.15 14.86
C THR A 129 -2.48 7.77 16.24
N ASP A 130 -1.25 8.00 16.70
CA ASP A 130 -0.98 8.78 17.91
C ASP A 130 -1.48 10.25 17.79
N SER A 131 -1.74 10.72 16.56
CA SER A 131 -2.19 12.09 16.24
C SER A 131 -3.69 12.22 15.90
N ILE A 132 -4.43 11.11 15.77
CA ILE A 132 -5.85 11.04 15.33
C ILE A 132 -6.68 10.33 16.42
N GLU A 133 -7.98 10.62 16.55
CA GLU A 133 -8.87 9.92 17.50
C GLU A 133 -8.76 8.38 17.39
N PRO A 134 -8.66 7.64 18.51
CA PRO A 134 -8.23 6.24 18.55
C PRO A 134 -9.13 5.26 17.78
N GLN A 135 -10.39 5.65 17.55
CA GLN A 135 -11.47 4.83 16.99
C GLN A 135 -11.30 4.53 15.49
N LEU A 136 -10.78 5.50 14.72
CA LEU A 136 -10.64 5.38 13.26
C LEU A 136 -9.24 4.85 12.85
N GLY A 137 -8.20 5.11 13.65
CA GLY A 137 -6.84 4.62 13.39
C GLY A 137 -6.63 3.14 13.71
N GLN A 138 -7.41 2.58 14.66
CA GLN A 138 -7.27 1.19 15.11
C GLN A 138 -7.52 0.16 14.00
N GLY A 139 -8.48 0.39 13.10
CA GLY A 139 -8.76 -0.52 11.98
C GLY A 139 -7.60 -0.59 10.98
N MET A 140 -7.00 0.55 10.64
CA MET A 140 -5.86 0.62 9.72
C MET A 140 -4.60 0.00 10.34
N ILE A 141 -4.35 0.25 11.63
CA ILE A 141 -3.24 -0.36 12.37
C ILE A 141 -3.37 -1.88 12.43
N ALA A 142 -4.56 -2.41 12.75
CA ALA A 142 -4.76 -3.85 12.88
C ALA A 142 -4.47 -4.61 11.57
N THR A 143 -4.90 -4.07 10.42
CA THR A 143 -4.62 -4.68 9.10
C THR A 143 -3.14 -4.63 8.75
N ILE A 144 -2.46 -3.51 9.02
CA ILE A 144 -1.01 -3.38 8.78
C ILE A 144 -0.22 -4.28 9.72
N GLN A 145 -0.65 -4.41 10.98
CA GLN A 145 -0.01 -5.30 11.95
C GLN A 145 -0.11 -6.77 11.53
N CYS A 146 -1.31 -7.22 11.13
CA CYS A 146 -1.53 -8.58 10.66
C CYS A 146 -0.66 -8.89 9.43
N ALA A 147 -0.59 -7.99 8.45
CA ALA A 147 0.25 -8.17 7.29
C ALA A 147 1.75 -8.18 7.61
N ARG A 148 2.19 -7.33 8.55
CA ARG A 148 3.57 -7.32 9.06
C ARG A 148 3.93 -8.67 9.69
N GLU A 149 3.07 -9.22 10.52
CA GLU A 149 3.30 -10.53 11.15
C GLU A 149 3.35 -11.66 10.11
N LEU A 150 2.49 -11.64 9.08
CA LEU A 150 2.54 -12.62 7.99
C LEU A 150 3.85 -12.54 7.17
N ILE A 151 4.31 -11.33 6.84
CA ILE A 151 5.55 -11.13 6.08
C ILE A 151 6.77 -11.56 6.91
N VAL A 152 6.82 -11.19 8.19
CA VAL A 152 7.93 -11.55 9.09
C VAL A 152 7.97 -13.07 9.36
N ASN A 153 6.82 -13.68 9.63
CA ASN A 153 6.74 -15.13 9.87
C ASN A 153 7.04 -15.94 8.61
N GLY A 154 6.58 -15.50 7.44
CA GLY A 154 6.91 -16.13 6.15
C GLY A 154 8.41 -16.03 5.81
N TYR A 155 9.04 -14.90 6.11
CA TYR A 155 10.48 -14.70 5.92
C TYR A 155 11.33 -15.58 6.84
N ILE A 156 10.97 -15.69 8.12
CA ILE A 156 11.64 -16.55 9.10
C ILE A 156 11.55 -18.02 8.70
N PHE A 157 10.37 -18.48 8.24
CA PHE A 157 10.17 -19.85 7.81
C PHE A 157 11.04 -20.21 6.59
N LEU A 158 11.22 -19.29 5.65
CA LEU A 158 12.11 -19.49 4.50
C LEU A 158 13.59 -19.52 4.91
N ILE A 159 14.03 -18.67 5.83
CA ILE A 159 15.43 -18.70 6.33
C ILE A 159 15.72 -20.05 7.00
N LEU A 160 14.80 -20.55 7.83
CA LEU A 160 14.95 -21.86 8.47
C LEU A 160 15.03 -22.98 7.42
N PHE A 161 14.17 -22.94 6.40
CA PHE A 161 14.18 -23.92 5.31
C PHE A 161 15.45 -23.87 4.43
N VAL A 162 16.04 -22.68 4.26
CA VAL A 162 17.30 -22.48 3.51
C VAL A 162 18.54 -22.83 4.34
N LEU A 163 18.46 -22.79 5.67
CA LEU A 163 19.55 -23.16 6.58
C LEU A 163 19.55 -24.65 6.97
N ASP A 164 18.45 -25.37 6.75
CA ASP A 164 18.34 -26.83 6.95
C ASP A 164 18.86 -27.65 5.73
N HIS A 165 19.43 -27.00 4.73
CA HIS A 165 20.10 -27.60 3.56
C HIS A 165 21.56 -27.15 3.46
#